data_AF-A0A0Q6EWC4-F1
#
_entry.id   AF-A0A0Q6EWC4-F1
#
_cell.length_a   1.000
_cell.length_b   1.000
_cell.length_c   1.000
_cell.angle_alpha   90.00
_cell.angle_beta   90.00
_cell.angle_gamma   90.00
#
_symmetry.space_group_name_H-M   'P 1'
#
loop_
_entity.id
_entity.type
_entity.pdbx_description
1 polymer ?
#
loop_
_entity_poly.entity_id
_entity_poly.type
_entity_poly.pdbx_seq_one_letter_code
_entity_poly.pdbx_strand_id
1 'polypeptide(L)' 'MAFKTRGETEAEARVAAAGWKRDKKTGLWKCYRASERGATFSGTAMDLARRLAPPPPRDAEEDAAQEGRD' A
#
# COMPACT_ATOMS: atom_id res chain seq x y z
N MET A 1 -25.92 7.88 1.45
CA MET A 1 -24.69 7.69 2.24
C MET A 1 -23.91 6.56 1.59
N ALA A 2 -22.68 6.79 1.11
CA ALA A 2 -21.87 5.71 0.55
C ALA A 2 -21.42 4.80 1.70
N PHE A 3 -21.99 3.60 1.78
CA PHE A 3 -21.54 2.58 2.74
C PHE A 3 -20.12 2.20 2.34
N LYS A 4 -19.15 2.55 3.20
CA LYS A 4 -17.78 2.08 3.05
C LYS A 4 -17.81 0.56 3.01
N THR A 5 -17.30 -0.01 1.93
CA THR A 5 -17.20 -1.46 1.82
C THR A 5 -16.18 -1.97 2.86
N ARG A 6 -16.32 -3.22 3.31
CA ARG A 6 -15.34 -3.83 4.24
C ARG A 6 -13.90 -3.69 3.72
N GLY A 7 -13.72 -3.84 2.41
CA GLY A 7 -12.42 -3.66 1.74
C GLY A 7 -11.85 -2.24 1.83
N GLU A 8 -12.68 -1.20 1.84
CA GLU A 8 -12.22 0.17 2.08
C GLU A 8 -11.75 0.36 3.52
N THR A 9 -12.47 -0.19 4.51
CA THR A 9 -12.07 -0.10 5.91
C THR A 9 -10.72 -0.78 6.16
N GLU A 10 -10.51 -1.98 5.60
CA GLU A 10 -9.23 -2.70 5.70
C GLU A 10 -8.10 -1.96 4.98
N ALA A 11 -8.39 -1.36 3.81
CA ALA A 11 -7.44 -0.53 3.10
C ALA A 11 -7.06 0.74 3.88
N GLU A 12 -8.03 1.44 4.48
CA GLU A 12 -7.79 2.60 5.34
C GLU A 12 -6.91 2.23 6.53
N ALA A 13 -7.15 1.07 7.16
CA ALA A 13 -6.32 0.58 8.27
C ALA A 13 -4.87 0.31 7.84
N ARG A 14 -4.66 -0.30 6.67
CA ARG A 14 -3.31 -0.54 6.11
C ARG A 14 -2.59 0.76 5.77
N VAL A 15 -3.28 1.69 5.11
CA VAL A 15 -2.77 3.01 4.75
C VAL A 15 -2.39 3.80 6.01
N ALA A 16 -3.23 3.75 7.04
CA ALA A 16 -2.93 4.36 8.34
C ALA A 16 -1.70 3.72 9.02
N ALA A 17 -1.61 2.39 9.03
CA ALA A 17 -0.45 1.67 9.57
C ALA A 17 0.85 2.00 8.82
N ALA A 18 0.77 2.25 7.51
CA ALA A 18 1.89 2.68 6.68
C ALA A 18 2.28 4.15 6.90
N GLY A 19 1.53 4.92 7.70
CA GLY A 19 1.87 6.30 8.01
C GLY A 19 1.22 7.34 7.09
N TRP A 20 0.06 7.01 6.52
CA TRP A 20 -0.68 7.90 5.62
C TRP A 20 -2.03 8.30 6.22
N LYS A 21 -2.42 9.56 6.01
CA LYS A 21 -3.70 10.10 6.49
C LYS A 21 -4.38 10.93 5.41
N ARG A 22 -5.70 10.78 5.28
CA ARG A 22 -6.49 11.58 4.34
C ARG A 22 -6.72 12.99 4.88
N ASP A 23 -6.34 13.97 4.09
CA ASP A 23 -6.55 15.39 4.33
C ASP A 23 -8.00 15.76 3.99
N LYS A 24 -8.74 16.30 4.96
CA LYS A 24 -10.16 16.65 4.79
C LYS A 24 -10.39 17.86 3.89
N LYS A 25 -9.40 18.74 3.71
CA LYS A 25 -9.51 19.98 2.93
C LYS A 25 -9.29 19.74 1.44
N THR A 26 -8.30 18.91 1.12
CA THR A 26 -7.87 18.61 -0.25
C THR A 26 -8.35 17.25 -0.75
N GLY A 27 -8.78 16.37 0.15
CA GLY A 27 -9.17 15.00 -0.19
C GLY A 27 -8.00 14.05 -0.47
N LEU A 28 -6.76 14.56 -0.44
CA LEU A 28 -5.52 13.84 -0.73
C LEU A 28 -5.03 13.04 0.47
N TRP A 29 -4.35 11.93 0.22
CA TRP A 29 -3.60 11.20 1.24
C TRP A 29 -2.23 11.84 1.43
N LYS A 30 -1.83 12.09 2.67
CA LYS A 30 -0.53 12.66 3.04
C LYS A 30 0.24 11.67 3.88
N CYS A 31 1.49 11.41 3.52
CA CYS A 31 2.40 10.65 4.36
C CYS A 31 2.95 11.55 5.49
N TYR A 32 2.88 11.06 6.73
CA TYR A 32 3.44 11.73 7.90
C TYR A 32 4.71 11.07 8.43
N ARG A 33 5.20 10.00 7.77
CA ARG A 33 6.53 9.45 8.07
C ARG A 33 7.62 10.44 7.67
N ALA A 34 8.67 10.50 8.49
CA ALA A 34 9.79 11.41 8.27
C ALA A 34 10.49 11.17 6.92
N SER A 35 10.65 9.90 6.51
CA SER A 35 11.31 9.52 5.26
C SER A 35 10.55 9.92 3.99
N GLU A 36 9.22 10.11 4.08
CA GLU A 36 8.35 10.44 2.95
C GLU A 36 7.57 11.74 3.19
N ARG A 37 8.13 12.62 4.02
CA ARG A 37 7.47 13.86 4.44
C ARG A 37 7.23 14.76 3.22
N GLY A 38 5.95 14.97 2.90
CA GLY A 38 5.51 15.76 1.74
C GLY A 38 4.95 14.92 0.59
N ALA A 39 5.06 13.58 0.65
CA ALA A 39 4.40 12.71 -0.30
C ALA A 39 2.89 12.87 -0.20
N THR A 40 2.26 13.07 -1.36
CA THR A 40 0.80 13.14 -1.49
C THR A 40 0.32 12.12 -2.50
N PHE A 41 -0.89 11.60 -2.28
CA PHE A 41 -1.53 10.68 -3.19
C PHE A 41 -2.99 11.04 -3.41
N SER A 42 -3.37 11.18 -4.69
CA SER A 42 -4.75 11.38 -5.13
C SER A 42 -5.34 10.03 -5.53
N GLY A 43 -6.37 9.57 -4.82
CA GLY A 43 -7.04 8.31 -5.10
C GLY A 43 -7.79 7.74 -3.90
N THR A 44 -8.25 6.50 -4.02
CA THR A 44 -8.94 5.80 -2.94
C THR A 44 -7.95 5.19 -1.94
N ALA A 45 -8.45 4.81 -0.76
CA ALA A 45 -7.65 4.05 0.20
C ALA A 45 -7.15 2.72 -0.40
N MET A 46 -7.94 2.08 -1.26
CA MET A 46 -7.56 0.81 -1.91
C MET A 46 -6.41 0.99 -2.90
N ASP A 47 -6.42 2.06 -3.70
CA ASP A 47 -5.32 2.35 -4.63
C ASP A 47 -4.01 2.60 -3.88
N LEU A 48 -4.07 3.37 -2.78
CA LEU A 48 -2.90 3.62 -1.95
C LEU A 48 -2.45 2.34 -1.24
N ALA A 49 -3.36 1.55 -0.68
CA ALA A 49 -3.05 0.28 -0.07
C ALA A 49 -2.40 -0.71 -1.05
N ARG A 50 -2.80 -0.71 -2.32
CA ARG A 50 -2.16 -1.53 -3.37
C ARG A 50 -0.76 -1.05 -3.71
N ARG A 51 -0.50 0.26 -3.72
CA ARG A 51 0.85 0.82 -3.92
C ARG A 51 1.78 0.54 -2.75
N LEU A 52 1.23 0.50 -1.54
CA LEU A 52 1.97 0.23 -0.31
C LEU A 52 2.12 -1.26 -0.01
N ALA A 53 1.26 -2.11 -0.60
CA ALA A 53 1.42 -3.54 -0.51
C ALA A 53 2.74 -3.92 -1.19
N PRO A 54 3.56 -4.79 -0.57
CA PRO A 54 4.66 -5.39 -1.31
C PRO A 54 4.09 -6.06 -2.57
N PRO A 55 4.87 -6.15 -3.66
CA PRO A 55 4.46 -6.97 -4.79
C PRO A 55 4.03 -8.34 -4.23
N PRO A 56 2.94 -8.95 -4.75
CA PRO A 56 2.65 -10.32 -4.38
C PRO A 56 3.94 -11.12 -4.57
N PRO A 57 4.28 -12.05 -3.67
CA PRO A 57 5.45 -12.90 -3.88
C PRO A 57 5.29 -13.48 -5.29
N ARG A 58 6.16 -13.04 -6.20
CA ARG A 58 6.39 -13.76 -7.45
C ARG A 58 7.00 -15.05 -6.95
N ASP A 59 6.14 -16.06 -6.90
CA ASP A 59 6.48 -17.47 -6.85
C ASP A 59 7.63 -17.82 -5.90
N ALA A 60 7.29 -18.36 -4.72
CA ALA A 60 8.18 -19.22 -3.97
C ALA A 60 8.37 -20.59 -4.67
N GLU A 61 8.51 -20.58 -5.99
CA GLU A 61 8.92 -21.71 -6.81
C GLU A 61 9.93 -21.20 -7.84
N GLU A 62 11.04 -21.94 -7.97
CA GLU A 62 12.16 -21.74 -8.88
C GLU A 62 13.38 -20.95 -8.33
N ASP A 63 13.97 -21.46 -7.24
CA ASP A 63 15.43 -21.44 -7.03
C ASP A 63 15.87 -22.84 -6.53
N ALA A 64 15.69 -23.83 -7.41
CA ALA A 64 16.23 -25.18 -7.24
C ALA A 64 16.57 -25.78 -8.62
N ALA A 65 17.26 -25.01 -9.44
CA ALA A 65 18.00 -25.57 -10.55
C ALA A 65 19.26 -24.72 -10.78
N GLN A 66 20.40 -25.42 -10.80
CA GLN A 66 21.63 -25.04 -11.49
C GLN A 66 22.77 -24.38 -10.68
N GLU A 67 23.40 -25.14 -9.77
CA GLU A 67 24.88 -25.24 -9.63
C GLU A 67 25.17 -26.64 -9.07
N GLY A 68 26.04 -27.51 -9.59
CA GLY A 68 26.89 -27.51 -10.76
C GLY A 68 27.32 -28.96 -10.99
N ARG A 69 27.39 -29.34 -12.26
CA ARG A 69 27.98 -30.58 -12.74
C ARG A 69 29.48 -30.32 -12.91
N ASP A 70 30.31 -30.94 -12.08
CA ASP A 70 31.66 -31.42 -12.45
C ASP A 70 32.08 -32.52 -11.48
#